data_AF-A0A9Q5X5Z3-F1
#
_entry.id   AF-A0A9Q5X5Z3-F1
#
_cell.length_a   1.000
_cell.length_b   1.000
_cell.length_c   1.000
_cell.angle_alpha   90.00
_cell.angle_beta   90.00
_cell.angle_gamma   90.00
#
_symmetry.space_group_name_H-M   'P 1'
#
loop_
_entity.id
_entity.type
_entity.pdbx_description
1 polymer ?
#
loop_
_entity_poly.entity_id
_entity_poly.type
_entity_poly.pdbx_seq_one_letter_code
_entity_poly.pdbx_strand_id
1 'polypeptide(L)'
;MKIGYNFKCNKCGHNNTEEDIDYTNMLCGEPCGCECYEYELICSSCGDEICSGNGWGEFDRKEAAEDAQNKRTQRTKKTRRYVFLI
;
A
#
# COMPACT_ATOMS: atom_id res chain seq x y z
N MET A 1 -0.46 -2.34 -22.91
CA MET A 1 0.46 -2.70 -21.82
C MET A 1 -0.27 -2.46 -20.50
N LYS A 2 -0.60 -3.51 -19.74
CA LYS A 2 -1.11 -3.33 -18.38
C LYS A 2 0.09 -2.93 -17.51
N ILE A 3 0.13 -1.67 -17.08
CA ILE A 3 1.16 -1.19 -16.15
C ILE A 3 0.74 -1.75 -14.78
N GLY A 4 1.13 -2.99 -14.49
CA GLY A 4 0.92 -3.58 -13.16
C GLY A 4 1.87 -2.92 -12.15
N TYR A 5 1.35 -2.61 -10.96
CA TYR A 5 2.17 -2.06 -9.88
C TYR A 5 3.14 -3.13 -9.36
N ASN A 6 4.39 -2.75 -9.06
CA ASN A 6 5.42 -3.68 -8.59
C ASN A 6 6.05 -3.23 -7.27
N PHE A 7 5.90 -4.07 -6.25
CA PHE A 7 6.31 -3.81 -4.89
C PHE A 7 7.44 -4.74 -4.46
N LYS A 8 8.68 -4.24 -4.54
CA LYS A 8 9.86 -4.97 -4.08
C LYS A 8 9.94 -5.05 -2.56
N CYS A 9 9.78 -6.22 -1.96
CA CYS A 9 9.98 -6.44 -0.53
C CYS A 9 11.39 -6.02 -0.09
N ASN A 10 11.50 -5.23 0.99
CA ASN A 10 12.79 -4.74 1.47
C ASN A 10 13.61 -5.82 2.18
N LYS A 11 12.96 -6.89 2.64
CA LYS A 11 13.59 -7.97 3.42
C LYS A 11 14.18 -9.06 2.55
N CYS A 12 13.37 -9.65 1.66
CA CYS A 12 13.80 -10.74 0.77
C CYS A 12 14.12 -10.30 -0.66
N GLY A 13 13.79 -9.06 -1.04
CA GLY A 13 13.99 -8.55 -2.40
C GLY A 13 12.99 -9.08 -3.44
N HIS A 14 12.02 -9.91 -3.04
CA HIS A 14 10.96 -10.42 -3.91
C HIS A 14 10.09 -9.29 -4.44
N ASN A 15 9.65 -9.39 -5.69
CA ASN A 15 8.76 -8.43 -6.32
C ASN A 15 7.32 -8.94 -6.21
N ASN A 16 6.48 -8.19 -5.52
CA ASN A 16 5.05 -8.49 -5.34
C ASN A 16 4.24 -7.57 -6.27
N THR A 17 3.02 -7.96 -6.58
CA THR A 17 2.11 -7.21 -7.47
C THR A 17 0.92 -6.70 -6.67
N GLU A 18 0.03 -5.96 -7.33
CA GLU A 18 -1.27 -5.57 -6.77
C GLU A 18 -2.17 -6.76 -6.40
N GLU A 19 -1.87 -7.97 -6.87
CA GLU A 19 -2.62 -9.19 -6.51
C GLU A 19 -2.23 -9.73 -5.13
N ASP A 20 -1.05 -9.38 -4.62
CA ASP A 20 -0.60 -9.71 -3.27
C ASP A 20 -1.19 -8.73 -2.21
N ILE A 21 -2.10 -7.83 -2.60
CA ILE A 21 -2.81 -6.92 -1.70
C ILE A 21 -4.05 -7.63 -1.17
N ASP A 22 -4.03 -7.91 0.13
CA ASP A 22 -5.19 -8.32 0.90
C ASP A 22 -5.97 -7.10 1.40
N TYR A 23 -7.28 -7.25 1.56
CA TYR A 23 -8.13 -6.17 2.06
C TYR A 23 -9.26 -6.69 2.95
N THR A 24 -9.66 -5.85 3.89
CA THR A 24 -10.79 -6.07 4.78
C THR A 24 -11.72 -4.87 4.65
N ASN A 25 -12.92 -5.11 4.12
CA ASN A 25 -13.99 -4.12 4.13
C ASN A 25 -14.52 -3.96 5.56
N MET A 26 -14.66 -2.72 5.98
CA MET A 26 -15.18 -2.35 7.28
C MET A 26 -16.29 -1.33 7.12
N LEU A 27 -17.25 -1.37 8.04
CA LEU A 27 -18.20 -0.29 8.19
C LEU A 27 -17.69 0.59 9.32
N CYS A 28 -17.61 1.89 9.09
CA CYS A 28 -17.10 2.83 10.09
C CYS A 28 -18.04 3.01 11.31
N GLY A 29 -19.07 2.16 11.43
CA GLY A 29 -20.09 2.12 12.48
C GLY A 29 -21.33 2.95 12.15
N GLU A 30 -22.50 2.56 12.66
CA GLU A 30 -23.69 3.44 12.65
C GLU A 30 -23.43 4.64 13.59
N PRO A 31 -23.75 5.91 13.21
CA PRO A 31 -24.77 6.34 12.24
C PRO A 31 -24.24 6.87 10.89
N CYS A 32 -22.93 6.80 10.60
CA CYS A 32 -22.38 7.44 9.40
C CYS A 32 -22.60 6.61 8.12
N GLY A 33 -22.79 5.29 8.24
CA GLY A 33 -23.00 4.40 7.09
C GLY A 33 -21.85 4.40 6.08
N CYS A 34 -20.70 4.97 6.45
CA CYS A 34 -19.55 5.08 5.55
C CYS A 34 -18.89 3.71 5.43
N GLU A 35 -18.79 3.24 4.20
CA GLU A 35 -17.92 2.12 3.84
C GLU A 35 -16.48 2.60 3.93
N CYS A 36 -15.63 1.79 4.54
CA CYS A 36 -14.20 1.97 4.50
C CYS A 36 -13.55 0.60 4.28
N TYR A 37 -12.29 0.61 3.90
CA TYR A 37 -11.52 -0.61 3.78
C TYR A 37 -10.14 -0.38 4.36
N GLU A 38 -9.58 -1.44 4.93
CA GLU A 38 -8.17 -1.50 5.26
C GLU A 38 -7.52 -2.51 4.32
N TYR A 39 -6.32 -2.23 3.86
CA TYR A 39 -5.57 -3.10 2.97
C TYR A 39 -4.15 -3.32 3.48
N GLU A 40 -3.65 -4.52 3.24
CA GLU A 40 -2.34 -4.98 3.66
C GLU A 40 -1.65 -5.64 2.47
N LEU A 41 -0.43 -5.18 2.17
CA LEU A 41 0.43 -5.78 1.17
C LEU A 41 1.50 -6.60 1.89
N ILE A 42 1.31 -7.91 1.89
CA ILE A 42 2.22 -8.87 2.52
C ILE A 42 3.06 -9.53 1.42
N CYS A 43 4.35 -9.71 1.69
CA CYS A 43 5.21 -10.40 0.73
C CYS A 43 4.84 -11.88 0.63
N SER A 44 4.41 -12.34 -0.54
CA SER A 44 4.08 -13.76 -0.78
C SER A 44 5.25 -14.73 -0.59
N SER A 45 6.49 -14.23 -0.67
CA SER A 45 7.68 -15.07 -0.48
C SER A 45 8.11 -15.23 0.99
N CYS A 46 8.02 -14.18 1.81
CA CYS A 46 8.56 -14.21 3.17
C CYS A 46 7.54 -13.85 4.27
N GLY A 47 6.29 -13.55 3.90
CA GLY A 47 5.23 -13.18 4.84
C GLY A 47 5.44 -11.83 5.55
N ASP A 48 6.39 -11.03 5.08
CA ASP A 48 6.73 -9.75 5.71
C ASP A 48 5.80 -8.64 5.20
N GLU A 49 5.29 -7.80 6.09
CA GLU A 49 4.46 -6.65 5.73
C GLU A 49 5.29 -5.62 4.96
N ILE A 50 4.88 -5.33 3.72
CA ILE A 50 5.55 -4.36 2.87
C ILE A 50 4.94 -2.97 3.08
N CYS A 51 3.61 -2.92 3.13
CA CYS A 51 2.85 -1.70 3.32
C CYS A 51 1.43 -2.02 3.76
N SER A 52 0.82 -1.13 4.53
CA SER A 52 -0.60 -1.16 4.86
C SER A 52 -1.21 0.23 4.68
N GLY A 53 -2.52 0.28 4.61
CA GLY A 53 -3.27 1.52 4.48
C GLY A 53 -4.76 1.32 4.61
N ASN A 54 -5.49 2.42 4.50
CA ASN A 54 -6.92 2.43 4.56
C ASN A 54 -7.49 3.42 3.54
N GLY A 55 -8.70 3.15 3.09
CA GLY A 55 -9.47 3.98 2.17
C GLY A 55 -10.93 4.10 2.60
N TRP A 56 -11.64 5.02 1.95
CA TRP A 56 -13.08 5.25 2.18
C TRP A 56 -13.84 4.88 0.91
N GLY A 57 -14.99 4.23 1.08
CA GLY A 57 -15.81 3.69 -0.01
C GLY A 57 -15.59 2.20 -0.24
N GLU A 58 -16.04 1.73 -1.42
CA GLU A 58 -15.81 0.37 -1.89
C GLU A 58 -14.33 0.15 -2.20
N PHE A 59 -13.81 -1.03 -1.86
CA PHE A 59 -12.41 -1.37 -2.12
C PHE A 59 -12.10 -1.36 -3.62
N ASP A 60 -11.21 -0.44 -4.02
CA ASP A 60 -10.60 -0.44 -5.34
C ASP A 60 -9.12 -0.83 -5.26
N ARG A 61 -8.79 -1.97 -5.87
CA ARG A 61 -7.43 -2.53 -5.87
C ARG A 61 -6.41 -1.58 -6.49
N LYS A 62 -6.81 -0.82 -7.52
CA LYS A 62 -5.92 0.12 -8.18
C LYS A 62 -5.65 1.31 -7.27
N GLU A 63 -6.66 1.85 -6.58
CA GLU A 63 -6.48 2.91 -5.58
C GLU A 63 -5.53 2.46 -4.45
N ALA A 64 -5.72 1.27 -3.90
CA ALA A 64 -4.84 0.70 -2.88
C ALA A 64 -3.38 0.55 -3.38
N ALA A 65 -3.20 0.12 -4.63
CA ALA A 65 -1.89 -0.01 -5.26
C ALA A 65 -1.24 1.37 -5.52
N GLU A 66 -2.02 2.37 -5.97
CA GLU A 66 -1.56 3.76 -6.16
C GLU A 66 -1.13 4.39 -4.84
N ASP A 67 -1.88 4.19 -3.76
CA ASP A 67 -1.51 4.65 -2.42
C ASP A 67 -0.21 3.98 -1.96
N ALA A 68 -0.10 2.65 -2.04
CA ALA A 68 1.10 1.92 -1.66
C ALA A 68 2.35 2.39 -2.45
N GLN A 69 2.18 2.68 -3.75
CA GLN A 69 3.22 3.23 -4.62
C GLN A 69 3.60 4.67 -4.21
N ASN A 70 2.61 5.50 -3.87
CA ASN A 70 2.80 6.86 -3.41
C ASN A 70 3.52 6.89 -2.06
N LYS A 71 3.12 6.07 -1.07
CA LYS A 71 3.79 5.94 0.23
C LYS A 71 5.27 5.57 0.07
N ARG A 72 5.59 4.65 -0.84
CA ARG A 72 6.99 4.33 -1.20
C ARG A 72 7.74 5.52 -1.79
N THR A 73 7.12 6.22 -2.73
CA THR A 73 7.71 7.39 -3.39
C THR A 73 7.91 8.55 -2.38
N GLN A 74 7.01 8.72 -1.43
CA GLN A 74 7.15 9.73 -0.38
C GLN A 74 8.22 9.37 0.65
N ARG A 75 8.34 8.10 1.04
CA ARG A 75 9.47 7.64 1.88
C ARG A 75 10.81 7.97 1.24
N THR A 76 10.98 7.69 -0.06
CA THR A 76 12.22 8.02 -0.79
C THR A 76 12.44 9.53 -0.94
N LYS A 77 11.39 10.34 -1.12
CA LYS A 77 11.48 11.81 -1.16
C LYS A 77 11.86 12.43 0.19
N LYS A 78 11.34 11.91 1.31
CA LYS A 78 11.71 12.39 2.66
C LYS A 78 13.20 12.15 2.94
N THR A 79 13.78 11.05 2.47
CA THR A 79 15.21 10.77 2.64
C THR A 79 16.11 11.74 1.86
N ARG A 80 15.68 12.23 0.70
CA ARG A 80 16.48 13.19 -0.10
C ARG A 80 16.54 14.61 0.46
N ARG A 81 15.65 14.98 1.40
CA ARG A 81 15.67 16.32 2.02
C ARG A 81 16.70 16.51 3.13
N TYR A 82 17.39 15.44 3.55
CA TYR A 82 18.44 15.51 4.58
C TYR A 82 19.86 15.31 4.03
N VAL A 83 20.07 15.45 2.72
CA VAL A 83 21.42 15.45 2.12
C VAL A 83 21.76 16.84 1.59
N PHE A 84 21.52 17.88 2.39
CA PHE A 84 22.11 19.21 2.21
C PHE A 84 22.07 19.92 3.56
N LEU A 85 22.97 19.56 4.46
CA LEU A 85 23.39 20.44 5.54
C LEU A 85 24.82 20.04 5.94
N ILE A 86 25.72 20.99 5.66
CA ILE A 86 27.10 21.16 6.13
C ILE A 86 28.18 20.44 5.31
#